data_AF-A0A953W6B7-F1
#
_entry.id   AF-A0A953W6B7-F1
#
_cell.length_a   1.000
_cell.length_b   1.000
_cell.length_c   1.000
_cell.angle_alpha   90.00
_cell.angle_beta   90.00
_cell.angle_gamma   90.00
#
_symmetry.space_group_name_H-M   'P 1'
#
loop_
_entity.id
_entity.type
_entity.pdbx_description
1 polymer ?
#
loop_
_entity_poly.entity_id
_entity_poly.type
_entity_poly.pdbx_seq_one_letter_code
_entity_poly.pdbx_strand_id
1 'polypeptide(L)'
;MSAEATEPGTAELPLAVDLDGTLIHGDTFFESILSYLGSNPLGVIALAGWFTKGRAFVKAKLADYAPKADEIPYDQRLLTW
;
A
#
# COMPACT_ATOMS: atom_id res chain seq x y z
N MET A 1 7.07 -32.84 -34.22
CA MET A 1 6.45 -32.63 -32.90
C MET A 1 6.58 -31.16 -32.58
N SER A 2 5.59 -30.36 -32.98
CA SER A 2 5.55 -28.93 -32.67
C SER A 2 5.26 -28.78 -31.19
N ALA A 3 6.10 -28.03 -30.49
CA ALA A 3 5.81 -27.62 -29.12
C ALA A 3 4.61 -26.67 -29.17
N GLU A 4 3.47 -27.15 -28.69
CA GLU A 4 2.30 -26.33 -28.46
C GLU A 4 2.64 -25.40 -27.29
N ALA A 5 2.87 -24.12 -27.58
CA ALA A 5 3.06 -23.11 -26.57
C ALA A 5 1.75 -23.04 -25.76
N THR A 6 1.81 -23.47 -24.50
CA THR A 6 0.71 -23.32 -23.56
C THR A 6 0.49 -21.83 -23.35
N GLU A 7 -0.50 -21.27 -24.04
CA GLU A 7 -1.04 -19.94 -23.71
C GLU A 7 -1.35 -19.97 -22.20
N PRO A 8 -0.76 -19.09 -21.38
CA PRO A 8 -1.08 -19.06 -19.96
C PRO A 8 -2.60 -18.87 -19.86
N GLY A 9 -3.28 -19.84 -19.26
CA GLY A 9 -4.70 -19.72 -18.99
C GLY A 9 -4.92 -18.43 -18.22
N THR A 10 -6.02 -17.72 -18.44
CA THR A 10 -6.28 -16.39 -17.84
C THR A 10 -6.08 -16.35 -16.31
N ALA A 11 -6.16 -17.51 -15.63
CA ALA A 11 -5.87 -17.69 -14.21
C ALA A 11 -4.39 -17.57 -13.80
N GLU A 12 -3.45 -17.65 -14.74
CA GLU A 12 -1.99 -17.57 -14.52
C GLU A 12 -1.47 -16.13 -14.61
N LEU A 13 -2.30 -15.18 -15.07
CA LEU A 13 -1.91 -13.78 -15.20
C LEU A 13 -2.07 -13.04 -13.86
N PRO A 14 -1.06 -12.24 -13.45
CA PRO A 14 -1.16 -11.49 -12.21
C PRO A 14 -2.30 -10.47 -12.29
N LEU A 15 -3.19 -10.52 -11.31
CA LEU A 15 -4.27 -9.55 -11.17
C LEU A 15 -3.74 -8.31 -10.43
N ALA A 16 -3.67 -7.18 -11.14
CA ALA A 16 -3.37 -5.89 -10.55
C ALA A 16 -4.69 -5.21 -10.12
N VAL A 17 -4.82 -4.94 -8.81
CA VAL A 17 -5.94 -4.18 -8.24
C VAL A 17 -5.41 -2.94 -7.55
N ASP A 18 -6.21 -1.87 -7.59
CA ASP A 18 -5.95 -0.69 -6.79
C ASP A 18 -6.23 -0.97 -5.31
N LEU A 19 -5.42 -0.42 -4.41
CA LEU A 19 -5.49 -0.69 -2.98
C LEU A 19 -6.34 0.37 -2.28
N ASP A 20 -5.84 1.59 -2.22
CA ASP A 20 -6.40 2.68 -1.43
C ASP A 20 -7.71 3.20 -2.06
N GLY A 21 -8.79 3.24 -1.28
CA GLY A 21 -10.11 3.64 -1.77
C GLY A 21 -10.82 2.60 -2.66
N THR A 22 -10.17 1.48 -2.95
CA THR A 22 -10.73 0.35 -3.71
C THR A 22 -10.80 -0.90 -2.84
N LEU A 23 -9.68 -1.61 -2.68
CA LEU A 23 -9.64 -2.85 -1.90
C LEU A 23 -9.73 -2.60 -0.38
N ILE A 24 -9.29 -1.43 0.05
CA ILE A 24 -9.54 -0.87 1.39
C ILE A 24 -10.28 0.46 1.24
N HIS A 25 -11.09 0.85 2.22
CA HIS A 25 -11.69 2.20 2.23
C HIS A 25 -10.71 3.30 2.67
N GLY A 26 -9.56 2.90 3.25
CA GLY A 26 -8.55 3.79 3.81
C GLY A 26 -7.49 4.27 2.81
N ASP A 27 -6.52 5.03 3.35
CA ASP A 27 -5.32 5.49 2.65
C ASP A 27 -4.09 5.08 3.48
N THR A 28 -3.32 4.14 2.95
CA THR A 28 -2.13 3.57 3.60
C THR A 28 -1.06 4.62 3.90
N PHE A 29 -0.99 5.71 3.13
CA PHE A 29 -0.03 6.78 3.37
C PHE A 29 -0.40 7.60 4.61
N PHE A 30 -1.69 7.90 4.80
CA PHE A 30 -2.15 8.59 6.00
C PHE A 30 -2.01 7.71 7.24
N GLU A 31 -2.33 6.41 7.14
CA GLU A 31 -2.11 5.46 8.22
C GLU A 31 -0.63 5.37 8.62
N SER A 32 0.28 5.37 7.64
CA SER A 32 1.73 5.40 7.89
C SER A 32 2.17 6.67 8.63
N ILE A 33 1.58 7.83 8.29
CA ILE A 33 1.83 9.10 9.00
C ILE A 33 1.38 8.99 10.46
N LEU A 34 0.16 8.51 10.69
CA LEU A 34 -0.38 8.36 12.05
C LEU A 34 0.43 7.37 12.88
N SER A 35 0.85 6.25 12.29
CA SER A 35 1.72 5.24 12.92
C SER A 35 3.08 5.85 13.33
N TYR A 36 3.70 6.62 12.44
CA TYR A 36 4.95 7.34 12.73
C TYR A 36 4.79 8.38 13.84
N LEU A 37 3.72 9.19 13.81
CA LEU A 37 3.50 10.22 14.83
C LEU A 37 3.06 9.62 16.17
N GLY A 38 2.36 8.49 16.16
CA GLY A 38 1.97 7.74 17.35
C GLY A 38 3.17 7.13 18.08
N SER A 39 4.17 6.64 17.34
CA SER A 39 5.42 6.12 17.90
C SER A 39 6.46 7.21 18.20
N ASN A 40 6.42 8.34 17.50
CA ASN A 40 7.32 9.47 17.69
C ASN A 40 6.59 10.82 17.56
N PRO A 41 5.97 11.34 18.64
CA PRO A 41 5.21 12.60 18.59
C PRO A 41 6.06 13.82 18.19
N LEU A 42 7.33 13.85 18.62
CA LEU A 42 8.28 14.91 18.24
C LEU A 42 8.69 14.82 16.76
N GLY A 43 8.40 13.69 16.11
CA GLY A 43 8.64 13.43 14.70
C GLY A 43 7.89 14.34 13.75
N VAL A 44 6.87 15.09 14.21
CA VAL A 44 6.09 16.03 13.37
C VAL A 44 6.97 17.09 12.69
N ILE A 45 8.03 17.56 13.37
CA ILE A 45 8.95 18.54 12.80
C ILE A 45 9.77 17.91 11.66
N ALA A 46 10.24 16.67 11.85
CA ALA A 46 10.95 15.92 10.83
C ALA A 46 10.04 15.62 9.63
N LEU A 47 8.80 15.22 9.88
CA LEU A 47 7.80 14.96 8.84
C LEU A 47 7.54 16.22 7.99
N ALA A 48 7.33 17.37 8.62
CA ALA A 48 7.21 18.65 7.92
C ALA A 48 8.45 18.95 7.07
N GLY A 49 9.65 18.70 7.60
CA GLY A 49 10.90 18.82 6.86
C GLY A 49 10.99 17.87 5.66
N TRP A 50 10.49 16.63 5.77
CA TRP A 50 10.48 15.68 4.66
C TRP A 50 9.55 16.10 3.52
N PHE A 51 8.42 16.75 3.83
CA PHE A 51 7.51 17.26 2.79
C PHE A 51 8.16 18.31 1.90
N THR A 52 9.15 19.07 2.40
CA THR A 52 9.93 20.02 1.57
C THR A 52 10.77 19.31 0.49
N LYS A 53 11.05 18.01 0.67
CA LYS A 53 11.77 17.14 -0.29
C LYS A 53 10.82 16.40 -1.25
N GLY A 54 9.51 16.61 -1.13
CA GLY A 54 8.48 16.04 -1.99
C GLY A 54 7.88 14.72 -1.47
N ARG A 55 6.70 14.38 -2.00
CA ARG A 55 5.87 13.27 -1.52
C ARG A 55 6.55 11.90 -1.63
N ALA A 56 7.34 11.67 -2.68
CA ALA A 56 8.07 10.41 -2.86
C ALA A 56 9.10 10.18 -1.74
N PHE A 57 9.78 11.24 -1.30
CA PHE A 57 10.72 11.17 -0.18
C PHE A 57 10.01 10.82 1.14
N VAL A 58 8.85 11.44 1.37
CA VAL A 58 8.04 11.14 2.56
C VAL A 58 7.56 9.69 2.55
N LYS A 59 7.04 9.20 1.42
CA LYS A 59 6.64 7.80 1.26
C LYS A 59 7.79 6.83 1.55
N ALA A 60 8.98 7.10 1.03
CA ALA A 60 10.15 6.28 1.30
C ALA A 60 10.56 6.27 2.79
N LYS A 61 10.39 7.39 3.50
CA LYS A 61 10.66 7.48 4.95
C LYS A 61 9.61 6.81 5.82
N LEU A 62 8.36 6.75 5.34
CA LEU A 62 7.24 6.17 6.08
C LEU A 62 6.98 4.70 5.75
N ALA A 63 7.70 4.11 4.79
CA ALA A 63 7.51 2.72 4.38
C ALA A 63 7.58 1.72 5.55
N ASP A 64 8.48 1.95 6.50
CA ASP A 64 8.63 1.09 7.68
C ASP A 64 7.48 1.23 8.70
N TYR A 65 6.66 2.28 8.58
CA TYR A 65 5.50 2.55 9.43
C TYR A 65 4.19 2.19 8.74
N ALA A 66 4.24 1.72 7.49
CA ALA A 66 3.08 1.31 6.74
C ALA A 66 2.44 0.08 7.39
N PRO A 67 1.10 0.01 7.41
CA PRO A 67 0.41 -1.16 7.94
C PRO A 67 0.75 -2.39 7.09
N LYS A 68 0.88 -3.55 7.75
CA LYS A 68 1.09 -4.79 7.02
C LYS A 68 -0.20 -5.23 6.32
N ALA A 69 -0.06 -6.03 5.26
CA ALA A 69 -1.20 -6.52 4.48
C ALA A 69 -2.23 -7.29 5.34
N ASP A 70 -1.79 -7.98 6.39
CA ASP A 70 -2.65 -8.69 7.33
C ASP A 70 -3.30 -7.80 8.41
N GLU A 71 -2.89 -6.53 8.51
CA GLU A 71 -3.35 -5.58 9.52
C GLU A 71 -4.38 -4.58 8.95
N ILE A 72 -4.54 -4.50 7.62
CA ILE A 72 -5.44 -3.55 6.96
C ILE A 72 -6.87 -4.09 6.79
N PRO A 73 -7.91 -3.26 7.04
CA PRO A 73 -9.30 -3.68 6.93
C PRO A 73 -9.76 -3.70 5.46
N TYR A 74 -9.75 -4.89 4.86
CA TYR A 74 -10.24 -5.10 3.49
C TYR A 74 -11.76 -4.91 3.35
N ASP A 75 -12.18 -4.35 2.23
CA ASP A 75 -13.58 -4.32 1.82
C ASP A 75 -14.06 -5.73 1.51
N GLN A 76 -14.79 -6.31 2.46
CA GLN A 76 -15.29 -7.68 2.37
C GLN A 76 -16.15 -7.93 1.13
N ARG A 77 -16.81 -6.90 0.60
CA ARG A 77 -17.66 -7.04 -0.60
C ARG A 77 -16.85 -7.45 -1.83
N LEU A 78 -15.58 -7.05 -1.90
CA LEU A 78 -14.68 -7.39 -3.00
C LEU A 78 -14.03 -8.76 -2.81
N LEU A 79 -13.92 -9.24 -1.57
CA LEU A 79 -13.32 -10.54 -1.26
C LEU A 79 -14.29 -11.71 -1.43
N THR A 80 -15.61 -11.46 -1.39
CA THR A 80 -16.65 -12.48 -1.51
C THR A 80 -17.18 -12.66 -2.94
N TRP A 81 -16.53 -12.05 -3.93
CA TRP A 81 -16.91 -12.12 -5.34
C TRP A 81 -16.33 -13.37 -6.02
#